data_AF-A0A6G1CWS8-F1
#
_entry.id   AF-A0A6G1CWS8-F1
#
_cell.length_a   1.000
_cell.length_b   1.000
_cell.length_c   1.000
_cell.angle_alpha   90.00
_cell.angle_beta   90.00
_cell.angle_gamma   90.00
#
_symmetry.space_group_name_H-M   'P 1'
#
loop_
_entity.id
_entity.type
_entity.pdbx_description
1 polymer ?
#
loop_
_entity_poly.entity_id
_entity_poly.type
_entity_poly.pdbx_seq_one_letter_code
_entity_poly.pdbx_strand_id
1 'polypeptide(L)'
;MLRVHRADLGVLRRRSPVVVAGSGVVGWRSLRAFSSPSSARTWRKPEAGWMKLNFDGSSKHSTGIASIGGVYRNHDGAFVLGYAERIGMATSSVAELAALRRGLELAVRNGWRRVWAEGDSKAVVDVVHDRAEVQSEEDLRLCREIAALLPLLDDMAVSHVHRGGNKVAHGFAELGHRAARPRVWRAAPPDKVLWFLRRDADRG
;
A
#
# COMPACT_ATOMS: atom_id res chain seq x y z
N MET A 1 -16.81 59.03 32.15
CA MET A 1 -17.67 58.62 31.03
C MET A 1 -16.90 58.90 29.74
N LEU A 2 -16.54 57.84 29.02
CA LEU A 2 -15.83 57.72 27.73
C LEU A 2 -14.75 58.74 27.33
N ARG A 3 -13.49 58.28 27.33
CA ARG A 3 -12.45 58.71 26.37
C ARG A 3 -11.85 57.50 25.68
N VAL A 4 -11.82 57.57 24.35
CA VAL A 4 -11.31 56.56 23.43
C VAL A 4 -9.83 56.85 23.21
N HIS A 5 -8.96 55.84 23.31
CA HIS A 5 -7.63 55.84 22.71
C HIS A 5 -7.42 54.54 21.92
N ARG A 6 -7.33 54.68 20.58
CA ARG A 6 -6.48 53.86 19.70
C ARG A 6 -5.02 53.98 20.16
N ALA A 7 -4.06 53.12 19.87
CA ALA A 7 -3.93 51.78 19.31
C ALA A 7 -2.46 51.43 19.55
N ASP A 8 -2.10 50.15 19.75
CA ASP A 8 -0.77 49.74 19.30
C ASP A 8 -0.70 48.25 18.90
N LEU A 9 -0.19 48.08 17.69
CA LEU A 9 0.00 46.84 16.96
C LEU A 9 1.29 46.17 17.47
N GLY A 10 1.19 44.94 17.96
CA GLY A 10 2.31 44.22 18.54
C GLY A 10 2.32 42.74 18.18
N VAL A 11 2.69 42.46 16.92
CA VAL A 11 3.30 41.20 16.44
C VAL A 11 2.49 39.92 16.67
N LEU A 12 1.64 39.58 15.69
CA LEU A 12 1.42 38.17 15.36
C LEU A 12 2.79 37.55 15.07
N ARG A 13 3.31 36.72 15.98
CA ARG A 13 4.39 35.79 15.64
C ARG A 13 3.85 34.87 14.56
N ARG A 14 4.22 35.17 13.31
CA ARG A 14 4.17 34.23 12.21
C ARG A 14 4.87 32.96 12.67
N ARG A 15 4.11 31.90 12.98
CA ARG A 15 4.70 30.57 12.93
C ARG A 15 4.95 30.31 11.44
N SER A 16 6.23 30.31 11.06
CA SER A 16 6.68 29.88 9.75
C SER A 16 5.99 28.55 9.39
N PRO A 17 5.61 28.33 8.12
CA PRO A 17 5.12 27.03 7.70
C PRO A 17 6.30 26.07 7.81
N VAL A 18 6.23 25.14 8.76
CA VAL A 18 7.11 23.98 8.69
C VAL A 18 6.52 23.12 7.56
N VAL A 19 7.06 23.26 6.36
CA VAL A 19 6.86 22.27 5.30
C VAL A 19 7.71 21.08 5.74
N VAL A 20 7.06 20.12 6.42
CA VAL A 20 7.68 18.88 6.92
C VAL A 20 7.36 17.78 5.91
N ALA A 21 8.40 17.25 5.25
CA ALA A 21 8.45 16.06 4.41
C ALA A 21 7.29 15.82 3.43
N GLY A 22 7.58 15.95 2.13
CA GLY A 22 6.74 15.45 1.04
C GLY A 22 7.57 14.53 0.14
N SER A 23 6.95 13.49 -0.40
CA SER A 23 7.54 12.55 -1.37
C SER A 23 7.99 13.21 -2.68
N GLY A 24 7.52 14.43 -2.97
CA GLY A 24 7.79 15.14 -4.22
C GLY A 24 7.03 14.58 -5.42
N VAL A 25 6.06 13.68 -5.21
CA VAL A 25 5.29 13.00 -6.26
C VAL A 25 3.91 13.65 -6.41
N VAL A 26 3.61 14.12 -7.61
CA VAL A 26 2.29 14.67 -7.96
C VAL A 26 1.30 13.51 -8.13
N GLY A 27 0.10 13.63 -7.53
CA GLY A 27 -1.01 12.69 -7.73
C GLY A 27 -1.49 11.97 -6.46
N TRP A 28 -0.71 11.97 -5.38
CA TRP A 28 -1.11 11.31 -4.12
C TRP A 28 -2.34 11.92 -3.44
N ARG A 29 -2.68 13.17 -3.76
CA ARG A 29 -3.79 13.92 -3.16
C ARG A 29 -5.17 13.26 -3.34
N SER A 30 -5.31 12.34 -4.31
CA SER A 30 -6.55 11.59 -4.52
C SER A 30 -6.70 10.37 -3.59
N LEU A 31 -5.66 10.00 -2.84
CA LEU A 31 -5.71 8.83 -1.95
C LEU A 31 -6.43 9.13 -0.64
N ARG A 32 -7.37 8.25 -0.28
CA ARG A 32 -7.93 8.24 1.06
C ARG A 32 -7.01 7.49 2.02
N ALA A 33 -6.77 8.09 3.18
CA ALA A 33 -6.29 7.32 4.32
C ALA A 33 -7.49 6.60 4.94
N PHE A 34 -7.54 5.27 4.85
CA PHE A 34 -8.45 4.52 5.71
C PHE A 34 -7.88 4.49 7.13
N SER A 35 -8.68 4.93 8.09
CA SER A 35 -8.46 4.67 9.51
C SER A 35 -8.77 3.20 9.79
N SER A 36 -7.87 2.30 9.37
CA SER A 36 -7.65 1.11 10.20
C SER A 36 -7.21 1.63 11.57
N PRO A 37 -7.81 1.21 12.70
CA PRO A 37 -7.30 1.59 14.01
C PRO A 37 -5.80 1.32 13.98
N SER A 38 -5.02 2.39 14.18
CA SER A 38 -3.56 2.36 14.06
C SER A 38 -3.06 1.05 14.67
N SER A 39 -2.38 0.21 13.88
CA SER A 39 -1.93 -1.14 14.28
C SER A 39 -2.95 -2.29 14.25
N ALA A 40 -3.83 -2.39 13.24
CA ALA A 40 -4.59 -3.63 13.03
C ALA A 40 -3.64 -4.84 12.91
N ARG A 41 -3.66 -5.72 13.94
CA ARG A 41 -2.86 -6.97 13.98
C ARG A 41 -3.44 -8.06 13.08
N THR A 42 -4.71 -7.91 12.69
CA THR A 42 -5.46 -8.86 11.88
C THR A 42 -6.04 -8.15 10.67
N TRP A 43 -6.13 -8.89 9.58
CA TRP A 43 -6.84 -8.46 8.39
C TRP A 43 -8.33 -8.29 8.67
N ARG A 44 -8.99 -7.38 7.94
CA ARG A 44 -10.45 -7.16 7.99
C ARG A 44 -11.01 -7.09 6.57
N LYS A 45 -12.20 -7.65 6.37
CA LYS A 45 -12.91 -7.52 5.09
C LYS A 45 -13.24 -6.05 4.76
N PRO A 46 -13.20 -5.66 3.48
CA PRO A 46 -13.62 -4.34 3.07
C PRO A 46 -15.15 -4.23 3.02
N GLU A 47 -15.67 -3.00 2.91
CA GLU A 47 -17.10 -2.76 2.66
C GLU A 47 -17.54 -3.27 1.28
N ALA A 48 -18.85 -3.47 1.11
CA ALA A 48 -19.41 -3.86 -0.18
C ALA A 48 -19.02 -2.88 -1.31
N GLY A 49 -18.71 -3.42 -2.48
CA GLY A 49 -18.24 -2.65 -3.64
C GLY A 49 -16.74 -2.33 -3.65
N TRP A 50 -15.99 -2.70 -2.61
CA TRP A 50 -14.53 -2.57 -2.57
C TRP A 50 -13.81 -3.90 -2.80
N MET A 51 -12.67 -3.80 -3.49
CA MET A 51 -11.68 -4.87 -3.56
C MET A 51 -10.53 -4.56 -2.61
N LYS A 52 -10.18 -5.51 -1.74
CA LYS A 52 -9.03 -5.35 -0.84
C LYS A 52 -7.81 -6.05 -1.42
N LEU A 53 -6.74 -5.27 -1.64
CA LEU A 53 -5.41 -5.74 -1.98
C LEU A 53 -4.56 -5.83 -0.72
N ASN A 54 -3.98 -6.98 -0.43
CA ASN A 54 -2.79 -7.06 0.42
C ASN A 54 -1.57 -7.27 -0.46
N PHE A 55 -0.51 -6.49 -0.26
CA PHE A 55 0.74 -6.58 -1.02
C PHE A 55 1.94 -6.73 -0.08
N ASP A 56 2.99 -7.39 -0.57
CA ASP A 56 4.24 -7.61 0.17
C ASP A 56 5.41 -7.69 -0.82
N GLY A 57 6.49 -7.00 -0.49
CA GLY A 57 7.78 -7.09 -1.15
C GLY A 57 8.80 -7.79 -0.27
N SER A 58 9.57 -8.72 -0.84
CA SER A 58 10.60 -9.44 -0.09
C SER A 58 11.94 -9.39 -0.81
N SER A 59 12.94 -8.78 -0.20
CA SER A 59 14.34 -8.80 -0.65
C SER A 59 15.21 -9.62 0.31
N LYS A 60 16.04 -10.52 -0.22
CA LYS A 60 16.95 -11.36 0.58
C LYS A 60 18.27 -10.66 0.77
N HIS A 61 18.57 -10.25 2.00
CA HIS A 61 19.79 -9.53 2.37
C HIS A 61 21.08 -10.19 1.84
N SER A 62 21.17 -11.53 1.88
CA SER A 62 22.37 -12.27 1.45
C SER A 62 22.64 -12.27 -0.06
N THR A 63 21.63 -11.98 -0.90
CA THR A 63 21.75 -12.08 -2.37
C THR A 63 21.30 -10.82 -3.10
N GLY A 64 20.58 -9.92 -2.43
CA GLY A 64 19.86 -8.81 -3.05
C GLY A 64 18.66 -9.24 -3.91
N ILE A 65 18.46 -10.55 -4.15
CA ILE A 65 17.33 -11.04 -4.95
C ILE A 65 16.02 -10.75 -4.22
N ALA A 66 15.10 -10.15 -4.97
CA ALA A 66 13.80 -9.73 -4.51
C ALA A 66 12.66 -10.40 -5.30
N SER A 67 11.51 -10.41 -4.64
CA SER A 67 10.26 -10.88 -5.20
C SER A 67 9.10 -10.09 -4.61
N ILE A 68 7.97 -10.16 -5.28
CA ILE A 68 6.73 -9.50 -4.88
C ILE A 68 5.61 -10.51 -4.81
N GLY A 69 4.61 -10.20 -4.00
CA GLY A 69 3.38 -10.94 -3.96
C GLY A 69 2.22 -10.09 -3.50
N GLY A 70 1.02 -10.59 -3.77
CA GLY A 70 -0.19 -9.98 -3.25
C GLY A 70 -1.43 -10.79 -3.52
N VAL A 71 -2.49 -10.41 -2.83
CA VAL A 71 -3.79 -11.08 -2.88
C VAL A 71 -4.91 -10.04 -2.91
N TYR A 72 -5.87 -10.28 -3.78
CA TYR A 72 -7.16 -9.61 -3.82
C TYR A 72 -8.22 -10.47 -3.15
N ARG A 73 -8.97 -9.84 -2.26
CA ARG A 73 -10.17 -10.39 -1.62
C ARG A 73 -11.34 -9.44 -1.80
N ASN A 74 -12.55 -9.99 -1.98
CA ASN A 74 -13.78 -9.19 -2.08
C ASN A 74 -14.33 -8.83 -0.68
N HIS A 75 -15.51 -8.21 -0.64
CA HIS A 75 -16.20 -7.80 0.58
C HIS A 75 -16.69 -8.97 1.46
N ASP A 76 -16.87 -10.16 0.89
CA ASP A 76 -17.13 -11.39 1.65
C ASP A 76 -15.84 -12.00 2.22
N GLY A 77 -14.69 -11.40 1.94
CA GLY A 77 -13.36 -11.94 2.24
C GLY A 77 -12.94 -13.13 1.39
N ALA A 78 -13.72 -13.46 0.36
CA ALA A 78 -13.39 -14.52 -0.58
C ALA A 78 -12.14 -14.16 -1.38
N PHE A 79 -11.28 -15.15 -1.60
CA PHE A 79 -10.15 -15.04 -2.51
C PHE A 79 -10.64 -14.77 -3.94
N VAL A 80 -10.07 -13.76 -4.60
CA VAL A 80 -10.40 -13.42 -5.99
C VAL A 80 -9.20 -13.58 -6.90
N LEU A 81 -8.03 -13.11 -6.48
CA LEU A 81 -6.81 -13.19 -7.28
C LEU A 81 -5.58 -13.18 -6.39
N GLY A 82 -4.56 -13.93 -6.76
CA GLY A 82 -3.23 -13.85 -6.15
C GLY A 82 -2.16 -13.67 -7.22
N TYR A 83 -1.04 -13.03 -6.89
CA TYR A 83 0.11 -12.92 -7.77
C TYR A 83 1.42 -13.10 -7.02
N ALA A 84 2.42 -13.61 -7.71
CA ALA A 84 3.78 -13.77 -7.20
C ALA A 84 4.80 -13.70 -8.34
N GLU A 85 5.89 -12.98 -8.13
CA GLU A 85 6.86 -12.70 -9.18
C GLU A 85 8.25 -12.44 -8.58
N ARG A 86 9.30 -13.01 -9.18
CA ARG A 86 10.69 -12.63 -8.90
C ARG A 86 11.02 -11.37 -9.72
N ILE A 87 11.58 -10.34 -9.10
CA ILE A 87 11.82 -9.04 -9.74
C ILE A 87 13.32 -8.70 -9.91
N GLY A 88 14.20 -9.69 -9.79
CA GLY A 88 15.64 -9.47 -9.87
C GLY A 88 16.20 -8.88 -8.57
N MET A 89 17.26 -8.09 -8.65
CA MET A 89 17.86 -7.44 -7.48
C MET A 89 17.10 -6.14 -7.15
N ALA A 90 16.70 -5.98 -5.89
CA ALA A 90 16.02 -4.77 -5.43
C ALA A 90 16.18 -4.58 -3.91
N THR A 91 16.03 -3.33 -3.46
CA THR A 91 15.90 -3.02 -2.02
C THR A 91 14.54 -3.47 -1.51
N SER A 92 14.36 -3.48 -0.18
CA SER A 92 13.06 -3.79 0.42
C SER A 92 11.99 -2.79 -0.01
N SER A 93 12.30 -1.47 -0.02
CA SER A 93 11.38 -0.41 -0.41
C SER A 93 10.94 -0.55 -1.89
N VAL A 94 11.89 -0.81 -2.78
CA VAL A 94 11.61 -1.05 -4.21
C VAL A 94 10.71 -2.27 -4.39
N ALA A 95 10.96 -3.36 -3.65
CA ALA A 95 10.13 -4.56 -3.73
C ALA A 95 8.69 -4.30 -3.26
N GLU A 96 8.50 -3.57 -2.17
CA GLU A 96 7.18 -3.21 -1.65
C GLU A 96 6.39 -2.31 -2.61
N LEU A 97 7.03 -1.27 -3.14
CA LEU A 97 6.44 -0.38 -4.13
C LEU A 97 6.10 -1.13 -5.43
N ALA A 98 6.99 -2.02 -5.89
CA ALA A 98 6.74 -2.87 -7.05
C ALA A 98 5.56 -3.84 -6.80
N ALA A 99 5.42 -4.38 -5.58
CA ALA A 99 4.29 -5.21 -5.20
C ALA A 99 2.98 -4.42 -5.28
N LEU A 100 2.93 -3.20 -4.71
CA LEU A 100 1.76 -2.32 -4.81
C LEU A 100 1.43 -1.99 -6.27
N ARG A 101 2.42 -1.51 -7.05
CA ARG A 101 2.24 -1.18 -8.47
C ARG A 101 1.63 -2.35 -9.23
N ARG A 102 2.20 -3.55 -9.07
CA ARG A 102 1.71 -4.76 -9.76
C ARG A 102 0.27 -5.09 -9.40
N GLY A 103 -0.08 -4.95 -8.11
CA GLY A 103 -1.45 -5.12 -7.64
C GLY A 103 -2.41 -4.14 -8.30
N LEU A 104 -2.05 -2.86 -8.42
CA LEU A 104 -2.90 -1.84 -9.05
C LEU A 104 -3.05 -2.04 -10.56
N GLU A 105 -1.98 -2.43 -11.27
CA GLU A 105 -2.09 -2.82 -12.67
C GLU A 105 -3.09 -3.96 -12.87
N LEU A 106 -3.11 -4.94 -11.95
CA LEU A 106 -4.08 -6.02 -11.98
C LEU A 106 -5.50 -5.51 -11.69
N ALA A 107 -5.70 -4.57 -10.76
CA ALA A 107 -7.02 -3.96 -10.56
C ALA A 107 -7.54 -3.29 -11.83
N VAL A 108 -6.73 -2.44 -12.45
CA VAL A 108 -7.09 -1.74 -13.69
C VAL A 108 -7.46 -2.74 -14.80
N ARG A 109 -6.62 -3.76 -15.03
CA ARG A 109 -6.90 -4.80 -16.05
C ARG A 109 -8.16 -5.61 -15.79
N ASN A 110 -8.61 -5.73 -14.54
CA ASN A 110 -9.83 -6.47 -14.19
C ASN A 110 -11.05 -5.53 -14.01
N GLY A 111 -10.90 -4.23 -14.27
CA GLY A 111 -11.99 -3.26 -14.09
C GLY A 111 -12.38 -3.03 -12.63
N TRP A 112 -11.52 -3.34 -11.66
CA TRP A 112 -11.78 -3.07 -10.25
C TRP A 112 -11.40 -1.63 -9.93
N ARG A 113 -12.42 -0.76 -9.86
CA ARG A 113 -12.23 0.69 -9.77
C ARG A 113 -12.20 1.23 -8.33
N ARG A 114 -12.63 0.44 -7.33
CA ARG A 114 -12.58 0.80 -5.90
C ARG A 114 -11.65 -0.15 -5.15
N VAL A 115 -10.45 0.32 -4.79
CA VAL A 115 -9.39 -0.53 -4.24
C VAL A 115 -8.90 -0.03 -2.88
N TRP A 116 -8.93 -0.91 -1.89
CA TRP A 116 -8.27 -0.69 -0.60
C TRP A 116 -6.99 -1.52 -0.56
N ALA A 117 -5.83 -0.87 -0.67
CA ALA A 117 -4.53 -1.50 -0.56
C ALA A 117 -3.99 -1.48 0.89
N GLU A 118 -3.48 -2.61 1.34
CA GLU A 118 -2.85 -2.80 2.65
C GLU A 118 -1.47 -3.46 2.50
N GLY A 119 -0.45 -2.84 3.06
CA GLY A 119 0.90 -3.40 3.18
C GLY A 119 1.43 -3.26 4.61
N ASP A 120 2.50 -3.97 4.94
CA ASP A 120 3.13 -3.93 6.28
C ASP A 120 4.39 -3.08 6.36
N SER A 121 4.85 -2.50 5.24
CA SER A 121 5.87 -1.46 5.23
C SER A 121 5.27 -0.08 5.55
N LYS A 122 5.35 0.33 6.82
CA LYS A 122 4.92 1.68 7.24
C LYS A 122 5.64 2.79 6.46
N ALA A 123 6.93 2.63 6.15
CA ALA A 123 7.69 3.60 5.38
C ALA A 123 7.09 3.82 3.98
N VAL A 124 6.72 2.73 3.29
CA VAL A 124 6.10 2.81 1.96
C VAL A 124 4.71 3.43 2.04
N VAL A 125 3.91 3.06 3.04
CA VAL A 125 2.59 3.66 3.27
C VAL A 125 2.72 5.17 3.56
N ASP A 126 3.71 5.58 4.35
CA ASP A 126 3.93 7.00 4.66
C ASP A 126 4.41 7.79 3.42
N VAL A 127 5.27 7.22 2.57
CA VAL A 127 5.66 7.82 1.28
C VAL A 127 4.45 8.03 0.38
N VAL A 128 3.59 7.01 0.26
CA VAL A 128 2.37 7.05 -0.57
C VAL A 128 1.37 8.09 -0.06
N HIS A 129 1.36 8.37 1.25
CA HIS A 129 0.53 9.43 1.85
C HIS A 129 1.20 10.80 1.85
N ASP A 130 2.33 10.97 1.17
CA ASP A 130 3.11 12.20 1.15
C ASP A 130 3.56 12.67 2.55
N ARG A 131 3.82 11.70 3.45
CA ARG A 131 4.25 11.93 4.85
C ARG A 131 5.74 11.64 5.07
N ALA A 132 6.42 11.12 4.05
CA ALA A 132 7.83 10.77 4.08
C ALA A 132 8.46 10.98 2.70
N GLU A 133 9.77 11.19 2.69
CA GLU A 133 10.57 11.33 1.48
C GLU A 133 10.89 9.95 0.87
N VAL A 134 10.97 9.92 -0.46
CA VAL A 134 11.48 8.75 -1.20
C VAL A 134 12.96 8.53 -0.89
N GLN A 135 13.40 7.28 -0.82
CA GLN A 135 14.76 6.94 -0.39
C GLN A 135 15.74 6.76 -1.55
N SER A 136 15.24 6.65 -2.79
CA SER A 136 16.03 6.42 -4.01
C SER A 136 15.31 6.91 -5.26
N GLU A 137 16.05 7.02 -6.37
CA GLU A 137 15.47 7.32 -7.70
C GLU A 137 14.53 6.21 -8.17
N GLU A 138 14.84 4.95 -7.87
CA GLU A 138 13.96 3.80 -8.17
C GLU A 138 12.64 3.87 -7.40
N ASP A 139 12.67 4.23 -6.11
CA ASP A 139 11.46 4.45 -5.33
C ASP A 139 10.62 5.57 -5.95
N LEU A 140 11.25 6.68 -6.33
CA LEU A 140 10.59 7.81 -6.97
C LEU A 140 9.95 7.42 -8.30
N ARG A 141 10.65 6.64 -9.14
CA ARG A 141 10.13 6.12 -10.40
C ARG A 141 8.89 5.25 -10.16
N LEU A 142 8.96 4.31 -9.22
CA LEU A 142 7.81 3.45 -8.88
C LEU A 142 6.64 4.26 -8.32
N CYS A 143 6.90 5.28 -7.50
CA CYS A 143 5.85 6.17 -7.00
C CYS A 143 5.15 6.92 -8.14
N ARG A 144 5.89 7.41 -9.14
CA ARG A 144 5.29 8.05 -10.34
C ARG A 144 4.46 7.06 -11.17
N GLU A 145 4.95 5.83 -11.33
CA GLU A 145 4.19 4.77 -12.03
C GLU A 145 2.90 4.41 -11.29
N ILE A 146 2.94 4.33 -9.97
CA ILE A 146 1.74 4.14 -9.14
C ILE A 146 0.79 5.33 -9.28
N ALA A 147 1.31 6.56 -9.17
CA ALA A 147 0.51 7.78 -9.31
C ALA A 147 -0.19 7.86 -10.67
N ALA A 148 0.44 7.38 -11.75
CA ALA A 148 -0.15 7.32 -13.09
C ALA A 148 -1.32 6.32 -13.21
N LEU A 149 -1.44 5.34 -12.31
CA LEU A 149 -2.57 4.41 -12.26
C LEU A 149 -3.78 4.97 -11.51
N LEU A 150 -3.58 5.94 -10.60
CA LEU A 150 -4.64 6.46 -9.74
C LEU A 150 -5.83 7.06 -10.51
N PRO A 151 -5.64 7.82 -11.61
CA PRO A 151 -6.77 8.36 -12.39
C PRO A 151 -7.63 7.29 -13.07
N LEU A 152 -7.18 6.03 -13.13
CA LEU A 152 -7.92 4.90 -13.70
C LEU A 152 -8.81 4.21 -12.66
N LEU A 153 -8.76 4.64 -11.40
CA LEU A 153 -9.57 4.14 -10.29
C LEU A 153 -10.60 5.22 -9.90
N ASP A 154 -11.80 4.79 -9.53
CA ASP A 154 -12.83 5.69 -8.97
C ASP A 154 -12.51 6.04 -7.52
N ASP A 155 -11.94 5.07 -6.81
CA ASP A 155 -11.67 5.19 -5.39
C ASP A 155 -10.45 4.36 -5.00
N MET A 156 -9.51 4.98 -4.29
CA MET A 156 -8.37 4.26 -3.75
C MET A 156 -8.04 4.72 -2.35
N ALA A 157 -7.71 3.74 -1.53
CA ALA A 157 -7.20 3.98 -0.20
C ALA A 157 -6.03 3.06 0.11
N VAL A 158 -5.12 3.57 0.93
CA VAL A 158 -3.91 2.84 1.33
C VAL A 158 -3.79 2.89 2.85
N SER A 159 -3.57 1.74 3.49
CA SER A 159 -3.31 1.69 4.93
C SER A 159 -2.21 0.70 5.27
N HIS A 160 -1.65 0.87 6.46
CA HIS A 160 -0.69 -0.06 7.04
C HIS A 160 -1.40 -1.14 7.85
N VAL A 161 -0.98 -2.39 7.69
CA VAL A 161 -1.38 -3.54 8.53
C VAL A 161 -0.13 -4.18 9.12
N HIS A 162 -0.16 -4.70 10.34
CA HIS A 162 1.01 -5.44 10.83
C HIS A 162 1.20 -6.74 10.04
N ARG A 163 2.45 -7.22 9.99
CA ARG A 163 2.83 -8.51 9.40
C ARG A 163 1.92 -9.69 9.79
N GLY A 164 1.31 -9.66 10.98
CA GLY A 164 0.32 -10.63 11.43
C GLY A 164 -0.93 -10.74 10.56
N GLY A 165 -1.38 -9.62 9.99
CA GLY A 165 -2.50 -9.48 9.05
C GLY A 165 -2.07 -9.45 7.57
N ASN A 166 -0.76 -9.37 7.28
CA ASN A 166 -0.22 -9.42 5.91
C ASN A 166 0.31 -10.80 5.48
N LYS A 167 0.11 -11.86 6.30
CA LYS A 167 0.74 -13.17 6.08
C LYS A 167 0.40 -13.81 4.73
N VAL A 168 -0.79 -13.56 4.18
CA VAL A 168 -1.18 -14.10 2.87
C VAL A 168 -0.32 -13.50 1.76
N ALA A 169 -0.18 -12.17 1.74
CA ALA A 169 0.67 -11.48 0.76
C ALA A 169 2.14 -11.86 0.92
N HIS A 170 2.62 -11.98 2.16
CA HIS A 170 3.95 -12.48 2.46
C HIS A 170 4.19 -13.89 1.91
N GLY A 171 3.22 -14.79 2.08
CA GLY A 171 3.30 -16.14 1.50
C GLY A 171 3.38 -16.13 -0.03
N PHE A 172 2.68 -15.19 -0.69
CA PHE A 172 2.82 -14.98 -2.13
C PHE A 172 4.20 -14.44 -2.51
N ALA A 173 4.76 -13.47 -1.78
CA ALA A 173 6.12 -12.98 -2.04
C ALA A 173 7.15 -14.11 -1.90
N GLU A 174 7.03 -14.96 -0.87
CA GLU A 174 7.88 -16.14 -0.74
C GLU A 174 7.72 -17.17 -1.88
N LEU A 175 6.54 -17.28 -2.50
CA LEU A 175 6.36 -18.07 -3.71
C LEU A 175 7.06 -17.42 -4.91
N GLY A 176 7.07 -16.08 -4.98
CA GLY A 176 7.76 -15.30 -6.00
C GLY A 176 9.26 -15.59 -6.02
N HIS A 177 9.89 -15.69 -4.85
CA HIS A 177 11.30 -16.11 -4.73
C HIS A 177 11.61 -17.45 -5.42
N ARG A 178 10.63 -18.36 -5.50
CA ARG A 178 10.79 -19.70 -6.11
C ARG A 178 10.26 -19.78 -7.54
N ALA A 179 9.60 -18.73 -8.02
CA ALA A 179 8.95 -18.73 -9.33
C ALA A 179 9.99 -18.47 -10.44
N ALA A 180 9.99 -19.31 -11.47
CA ALA A 180 10.78 -19.09 -12.68
C ALA A 180 10.18 -18.01 -13.60
N ARG A 181 8.87 -17.77 -13.49
CA ARG A 181 8.11 -16.78 -14.27
C ARG A 181 7.03 -16.14 -13.38
N PRO A 182 6.56 -14.93 -13.71
CA PRO A 182 5.42 -14.32 -13.02
C PRO A 182 4.20 -15.26 -13.00
N ARG A 183 3.53 -15.35 -11.86
CA ARG A 183 2.34 -16.20 -11.69
C ARG A 183 1.16 -15.38 -11.20
N VAL A 184 -0.02 -15.70 -11.73
CA VAL A 184 -1.31 -15.18 -11.30
C VAL A 184 -2.26 -16.35 -11.07
N TRP A 185 -2.91 -16.38 -9.93
CA TRP A 185 -3.92 -17.37 -9.54
C TRP A 185 -5.29 -16.69 -9.55
N ARG A 186 -6.25 -17.28 -10.27
CA ARG A 186 -7.63 -16.74 -10.40
C ARG A 186 -8.70 -17.70 -9.88
N ALA A 187 -8.51 -19.01 -10.05
CA ALA A 187 -9.48 -20.02 -9.63
C ALA A 187 -9.31 -20.38 -8.15
N ALA A 188 -8.09 -20.70 -7.73
CA ALA A 188 -7.78 -21.09 -6.37
C ALA A 188 -6.39 -20.59 -5.96
N PRO A 189 -6.21 -20.21 -4.68
CA PRO A 189 -4.89 -19.88 -4.17
C PRO A 189 -4.03 -21.14 -4.00
N PRO A 190 -2.69 -21.02 -4.02
CA PRO A 190 -1.80 -22.14 -3.73
C PRO A 190 -1.87 -22.57 -2.26
N ASP A 191 -1.62 -23.86 -1.98
CA ASP A 191 -1.75 -24.44 -0.64
C ASP A 191 -0.98 -23.70 0.45
N LYS A 192 0.19 -23.18 0.08
CA LYS A 192 1.06 -22.42 0.98
C LYS A 192 0.35 -21.24 1.66
N VAL A 193 -0.63 -20.62 1.00
CA VAL A 193 -1.34 -19.45 1.53
C VAL A 193 -2.75 -19.77 2.04
N LEU A 194 -3.26 -20.99 1.77
CA LEU A 194 -4.61 -21.40 2.16
C LEU A 194 -4.85 -21.30 3.67
N TRP A 195 -3.87 -21.73 4.48
CA TRP A 195 -4.01 -21.68 5.94
C TRP A 195 -4.16 -20.25 6.45
N PHE A 196 -3.38 -19.30 5.91
CA PHE A 196 -3.48 -17.89 6.29
C PHE A 196 -4.82 -17.29 5.86
N LEU A 197 -5.30 -17.62 4.65
CA LEU A 197 -6.61 -17.17 4.15
C LEU A 197 -7.76 -17.64 5.04
N ARG A 198 -7.78 -18.92 5.43
CA ARG A 198 -8.82 -19.46 6.32
C ARG A 198 -8.80 -18.78 7.69
N ARG A 199 -7.63 -18.64 8.28
CA ARG A 199 -7.46 -17.99 9.58
C ARG A 199 -7.87 -16.51 9.59
N ASP A 200 -7.69 -15.81 8.47
CA ASP A 200 -8.15 -14.43 8.32
C ASP A 200 -9.69 -14.36 8.21
N ALA A 201 -10.32 -15.33 7.55
CA ALA A 201 -11.78 -15.44 7.43
C ALA A 201 -12.47 -15.74 8.78
N ASP A 202 -11.84 -16.52 9.66
CA ASP A 202 -12.38 -16.83 10.99
C ASP A 202 -12.35 -15.63 11.97
N ARG A 203 -11.70 -14.51 11.59
CA ARG A 203 -11.42 -13.37 12.49
C ARG A 203 -12.06 -12.04 12.05
N GLY A 204 -12.76 -12.01 10.91
CA GLY A 204 -13.35 -10.79 10.33
C GLY A 204 -14.76 -10.97 9.82
#